data_AF-A0A7V0WM70-F1
#
_entry.id   AF-A0A7V0WM70-F1
#
_cell.length_a   1.000
_cell.length_b   1.000
_cell.length_c   1.000
_cell.angle_alpha   90.00
_cell.angle_beta   90.00
_cell.angle_gamma   90.00
#
_symmetry.space_group_name_H-M   'P 1'
#
loop_
_entity.id
_entity.type
_entity.pdbx_description
1 polymer ?
#
loop_
_entity_poly.entity_id
_entity_poly.type
_entity_poly.pdbx_seq_one_letter_code
_entity_poly.pdbx_strand_id
1 'polypeptide(L)' 'RAIANVLDAGLRTADIMQEGKRQVGTGEMGAAIRAEMDKLAN' A
#
# COMPACT_ATOMS: atom_id res chain seq x y z
N ARG A 1 -5.17 -9.92 -2.64
CA ARG A 1 -3.69 -10.03 -2.57
C ARG A 1 -3.01 -8.69 -2.73
N ALA A 2 -3.43 -7.82 -3.67
CA ALA A 2 -2.85 -6.48 -3.86
C ALA A 2 -2.69 -5.65 -2.56
N ILE A 3 -3.73 -5.57 -1.73
CA ILE A 3 -3.69 -4.81 -0.46
C ILE A 3 -2.61 -5.38 0.49
N ALA A 4 -2.50 -6.71 0.59
CA ALA A 4 -1.47 -7.34 1.41
C ALA A 4 -0.07 -7.03 0.89
N ASN A 5 0.16 -7.08 -0.43
CA ASN A 5 1.44 -6.72 -1.03
C ASN A 5 1.83 -5.26 -0.74
N VAL A 6 0.88 -4.32 -0.83
CA VAL A 6 1.10 -2.91 -0.49
C VAL A 6 1.46 -2.75 0.99
N LEU A 7 0.79 -3.50 1.86
CA LEU A 7 1.09 -3.47 3.29
C LEU A 7 2.44 -4.15 3.60
N ASP A 8 2.82 -5.19 2.88
CA ASP A 8 4.10 -5.90 3.00
C ASP A 8 5.26 -5.05 2.47
N ALA A 9 5.02 -4.25 1.42
CA ALA A 9 5.93 -3.21 0.94
C ALA A 9 6.17 -2.08 1.98
N GLY A 10 5.48 -2.14 3.12
CA GLY A 10 5.72 -1.29 4.27
C GLY A 10 5.00 0.05 4.20
N LEU A 11 4.02 0.21 3.31
CA LEU A 11 3.21 1.42 3.18
C LEU A 11 2.07 1.41 4.20
N ARG A 12 1.85 2.54 4.88
CA ARG A 12 0.79 2.70 5.89
C ARG A 12 0.17 4.09 5.79
N THR A 13 -1.15 4.18 5.94
CA THR A 13 -1.85 5.46 6.12
C THR A 13 -1.80 5.88 7.59
N ALA A 14 -2.07 7.17 7.86
CA ALA A 14 -1.92 7.77 9.19
C ALA A 14 -2.69 7.04 10.31
N ASP A 15 -3.82 6.43 9.97
CA ASP A 15 -4.70 5.67 10.86
C ASP A 15 -4.12 4.32 11.33
N ILE A 16 -3.19 3.74 10.56
CA ILE A 16 -2.59 2.42 10.83
C ILE A 16 -1.06 2.47 10.88
N MET A 17 -0.50 3.63 11.21
CA MET A 17 0.96 3.81 11.25
C MET A 17 1.63 2.94 12.30
N GLN A 18 2.80 2.42 11.94
CA GLN A 18 3.65 1.60 12.80
C GLN A 18 5.10 2.04 12.63
N GLU A 19 5.91 1.88 13.68
CA GLU A 19 7.34 2.19 13.63
C GLU A 19 8.05 1.38 12.53
N GLY A 20 8.95 2.03 11.79
CA GLY A 20 9.69 1.41 10.67
C GLY A 20 8.88 1.22 9.38
N LYS A 21 7.66 1.78 9.29
CA LYS A 21 6.85 1.80 8.06
C LYS A 21 6.84 3.19 7.44
N ARG A 22 6.60 3.26 6.13
CA ARG A 22 6.49 4.51 5.40
C ARG A 22 5.05 5.01 5.47
N GLN A 23 4.87 6.20 6.03
CA GLN A 23 3.60 6.90 5.99
C GLN A 23 3.29 7.35 4.57
N VAL A 24 2.06 7.08 4.12
CA VAL A 24 1.53 7.54 2.83
C VAL A 24 0.15 8.15 3.02
N GLY A 25 -0.21 9.05 2.12
CA GLY A 25 -1.57 9.59 2.03
C GLY A 25 -2.54 8.64 1.33
N THR A 26 -3.83 8.96 1.36
CA THR A 26 -4.90 8.19 0.70
C THR A 26 -4.69 8.06 -0.82
N GLY A 27 -4.21 9.12 -1.47
CA GLY A 27 -3.94 9.10 -2.91
C GLY A 27 -2.79 8.15 -3.30
N GLU A 28 -1.69 8.20 -2.56
CA GLU A 28 -0.52 7.34 -2.77
C GLU A 28 -0.83 5.88 -2.46
N MET A 29 -1.57 5.62 -1.37
CA MET A 29 -2.07 4.28 -1.04
C MET A 29 -2.94 3.70 -2.16
N GLY A 30 -3.87 4.48 -2.70
CA GLY A 30 -4.72 4.06 -3.81
C GLY A 30 -3.94 3.78 -5.10
N ALA A 31 -2.92 4.59 -5.40
CA ALA A 31 -2.03 4.35 -6.54
C ALA A 31 -1.22 3.06 -6.37
N ALA A 32 -0.68 2.81 -5.18
CA ALA A 32 0.05 1.58 -4.87
C ALA A 32 -0.83 0.33 -5.01
N ILE A 33 -2.06 0.39 -4.50
CA ILE A 33 -3.02 -0.73 -4.62
C ILE A 33 -3.35 -0.99 -6.09
N ARG A 34 -3.63 0.06 -6.88
CA ARG A 34 -3.90 -0.11 -8.33
C ARG A 34 -2.73 -0.76 -9.05
N ALA A 35 -1.51 -0.29 -8.80
CA ALA A 35 -0.31 -0.89 -9.40
C ALA A 35 -0.14 -2.37 -9.03
N GLU A 36 -0.40 -2.75 -7.78
CA GLU A 36 -0.38 -4.16 -7.37
C GLU A 36 -1.54 -4.98 -7.95
N MET A 37 -2.71 -4.38 -8.15
CA MET A 37 -3.83 -5.04 -8.83
C MET A 37 -3.51 -5.32 -10.30
N ASP A 38 -2.91 -4.37 -11.02
CA ASP A 38 -2.53 -4.55 -12.43
C ASP A 38 -1.48 -5.65 -12.59
N LYS A 39 -0.51 -5.73 -11.65
CA LYS A 39 0.48 -6.82 -11.63
C LYS A 39 -0.12 -8.21 -11.41
N LEU A 40 -1.21 -8.30 -10.64
CA LEU A 40 -1.88 -9.56 -10.33
C LEU A 40 -2.90 -9.99 -11.40
N ALA A 41 -3.30 -9.05 -12.25
CA ALA A 41 -4.24 -9.29 -13.34
C ALA A 41 -3.57 -9.83 -14.61
N ASN A 42 -2.24 -9.74 -14.69
CA ASN A 42 -1.40 -10.39 -15.71
C ASN A 42 -0.76 -11.67 -15.15
#